data_AF-A0A482XH91-F1
#
_entry.id   AF-A0A482XH91-F1
#
_cell.length_a   1.000
_cell.length_b   1.000
_cell.length_c   1.000
_cell.angle_alpha   90.00
_cell.angle_beta   90.00
_cell.angle_gamma   90.00
#
_symmetry.space_group_name_H-M   'P 1'
#
loop_
_entity.id
_entity.type
_entity.pdbx_description
1 polymer ?
#
loop_
_entity_poly.entity_id
_entity_poly.type
_entity_poly.pdbx_seq_one_letter_code
_entity_poly.pdbx_strand_id
1 'polypeptide(L)'
;DGVLTVQFGEQHGTYVINRQSPNLQIWLSSPTSGPKRYDFLPSKQSWIYKHDNRSLHQLLQEEIAEIVGDNVVNFYGCAYSGTDSSQ
;
A
#
# COMPACT_ATOMS: atom_id res chain seq x y z
N ASP A 1 -11.18 13.35 -5.02
CA ASP A 1 -11.87 12.57 -3.95
C ASP A 1 -10.96 11.69 -3.10
N GLY A 2 -9.65 11.58 -3.40
CA GLY A 2 -8.69 10.91 -2.52
C GLY A 2 -8.83 9.39 -2.48
N VAL A 3 -9.53 8.80 -3.44
CA VAL A 3 -9.68 7.36 -3.66
C VAL A 3 -8.95 6.97 -4.94
N LEU A 4 -8.14 5.91 -4.86
CA LEU A 4 -7.50 5.22 -5.97
C LEU A 4 -8.08 3.81 -6.04
N THR A 5 -8.56 3.43 -7.22
CA THR A 5 -9.13 2.10 -7.48
C THR A 5 -8.31 1.43 -8.58
N VAL A 6 -7.85 0.21 -8.34
CA VAL A 6 -7.06 -0.58 -9.30
C VAL A 6 -7.75 -1.92 -9.50
N GLN A 7 -8.09 -2.26 -10.74
CA GLN A 7 -8.79 -3.49 -11.10
C GLN A 7 -7.82 -4.42 -11.85
N PHE A 8 -7.63 -5.64 -11.35
CA PHE A 8 -6.79 -6.67 -11.99
C PHE A 8 -7.62 -7.77 -12.66
N GLY A 9 -8.89 -7.49 -12.96
CA GLY A 9 -9.85 -8.45 -13.52
C GLY A 9 -10.50 -9.33 -12.46
N GLU A 10 -11.49 -10.14 -12.88
CA GLU A 10 -12.32 -10.95 -11.98
C GLU A 10 -11.50 -11.93 -11.12
N GLN A 11 -10.42 -12.48 -11.67
CA GLN A 11 -9.57 -13.45 -10.99
C GLN A 11 -8.80 -12.86 -9.81
N HIS A 12 -8.37 -11.60 -9.90
CA HIS A 12 -7.49 -10.95 -8.92
C HIS A 12 -8.18 -9.83 -8.13
N GLY A 13 -9.40 -9.46 -8.52
CA GLY A 13 -10.24 -8.51 -7.80
C GLY A 13 -9.82 -7.05 -7.96
N THR A 14 -10.28 -6.24 -7.01
CA THR A 14 -10.11 -4.78 -7.01
C THR A 14 -9.47 -4.31 -5.73
N TYR A 15 -8.38 -3.55 -5.87
CA TYR A 15 -7.75 -2.82 -4.77
C TYR A 15 -8.34 -1.43 -4.68
N VAL A 16 -8.64 -0.99 -3.47
CA VAL A 16 -9.07 0.40 -3.20
C VAL A 16 -8.16 0.99 -2.14
N ILE A 17 -7.50 2.11 -2.47
CA ILE A 17 -6.66 2.87 -1.55
C ILE A 17 -7.30 4.25 -1.38
N ASN A 18 -7.62 4.64 -0.17
CA ASN A 18 -8.29 5.91 0.07
C ASN A 18 -7.68 6.69 1.25
N ARG A 19 -7.55 8.01 1.07
CA ARG A 19 -7.18 8.93 2.14
C ARG A 19 -8.36 9.14 3.08
N GLN A 20 -8.14 8.96 4.38
CA GLN A 20 -9.11 9.21 5.45
C GLN A 20 -8.64 10.42 6.26
N SER A 21 -8.97 11.60 5.75
CA SER A 21 -8.48 12.88 6.30
C SER A 21 -8.83 13.10 7.77
N PRO A 22 -10.06 12.80 8.26
CA PRO A 22 -10.38 12.97 9.68
C PRO A 22 -9.52 12.13 10.62
N ASN A 23 -9.08 10.95 10.15
CA ASN A 23 -8.31 10.01 10.95
C ASN A 23 -6.80 10.13 10.70
N LEU A 24 -6.36 10.96 9.76
CA LEU A 24 -4.97 11.05 9.28
C LEU A 24 -4.41 9.68 8.83
N GLN A 25 -5.26 8.91 8.15
CA GLN A 25 -4.94 7.53 7.74
C GLN A 25 -5.03 7.35 6.23
N ILE A 26 -4.39 6.28 5.76
CA ILE A 26 -4.71 5.66 4.48
C ILE A 26 -5.39 4.33 4.76
N TRP A 27 -6.51 4.07 4.10
CA TRP A 27 -7.16 2.77 4.14
C TRP A 27 -6.92 2.02 2.84
N LEU A 28 -6.71 0.73 2.97
CA LEU A 28 -6.60 -0.22 1.87
C LEU A 28 -7.75 -1.21 2.00
N SER A 29 -8.42 -1.50 0.88
CA SER A 29 -9.18 -2.72 0.67
C SER A 29 -8.39 -3.58 -0.29
N SER A 30 -7.83 -4.70 0.19
CA SER A 30 -7.16 -5.71 -0.64
C SER A 30 -8.11 -6.90 -0.85
N PRO A 31 -8.23 -7.43 -2.08
CA PRO A 31 -8.95 -8.67 -2.34
C PRO A 31 -8.23 -9.90 -1.77
N THR A 32 -6.92 -9.81 -1.49
CA THR A 32 -6.09 -10.90 -0.97
C THR A 32 -6.07 -10.93 0.55
N SER A 33 -5.86 -9.79 1.20
CA SER A 33 -5.63 -9.72 2.65
C SER A 33 -6.65 -8.87 3.43
N GLY A 34 -7.72 -8.44 2.76
CA GLY A 34 -8.81 -7.69 3.38
C GLY A 34 -8.43 -6.24 3.74
N PRO A 35 -9.28 -5.57 4.54
CA PRO A 35 -9.10 -4.15 4.83
C PRO A 35 -7.96 -3.89 5.82
N LYS A 36 -7.20 -2.81 5.60
CA LYS A 36 -6.14 -2.33 6.49
C LYS A 36 -6.17 -0.81 6.63
N ARG A 37 -5.79 -0.33 7.81
CA ARG A 37 -5.71 1.09 8.14
C ARG A 37 -4.28 1.45 8.52
N TYR A 38 -3.65 2.29 7.73
CA TYR A 38 -2.27 2.67 7.88
C TYR A 38 -2.15 4.04 8.54
N ASP A 39 -1.32 4.12 9.56
CA ASP A 39 -0.92 5.36 10.20
C ASP A 39 0.45 5.79 9.62
N PHE A 40 0.64 7.09 9.40
CA PHE A 40 1.94 7.59 8.97
C PHE A 40 2.92 7.58 10.14
N LEU A 41 4.10 6.97 9.95
CA LEU A 41 5.23 7.07 10.87
C LEU A 41 6.30 8.01 10.27
N PRO A 42 6.41 9.26 10.77
CA PRO A 42 7.40 10.21 10.28
C PRO A 42 8.83 9.70 10.39
N SER A 43 9.15 8.95 11.44
CA SER A 43 10.50 8.37 11.66
C SER A 43 10.90 7.34 10.60
N LYS A 44 9.93 6.73 9.93
CA LYS A 44 10.16 5.76 8.85
C LYS A 44 9.77 6.31 7.48
N GLN A 45 9.35 7.58 7.39
CA GLN A 45 8.75 8.18 6.20
C GLN A 45 7.78 7.23 5.48
N SER A 46 6.91 6.54 6.21
CA SER A 46 6.06 5.48 5.64
C SER A 46 4.74 5.28 6.36
N TRP A 47 3.79 4.70 5.63
CA TRP A 47 2.46 4.32 6.11
C TRP A 47 2.49 2.89 6.66
N ILE A 48 2.29 2.71 7.96
CA ILE A 48 2.48 1.44 8.67
C ILE A 48 1.15 0.90 9.21
N TYR A 49 0.94 -0.40 9.02
CA TYR A 49 -0.17 -1.12 9.63
C TYR A 49 0.24 -1.62 11.01
N LYS A 50 -0.49 -1.21 12.05
CA LYS A 50 -0.10 -1.46 13.46
C LYS A 50 -0.10 -2.93 13.88
N HIS A 51 -0.87 -3.78 13.21
CA HIS A 51 -1.04 -5.17 13.64
C HIS A 51 0.15 -6.06 13.27
N ASP A 52 0.77 -5.83 12.11
CA ASP A 52 1.91 -6.62 11.62
C ASP A 52 3.17 -5.78 11.37
N ASN A 53 3.10 -4.47 11.62
CA ASN A 53 4.17 -3.50 11.44
C ASN A 53 4.70 -3.41 9.99
N ARG A 54 3.92 -3.88 9.01
CA ARG A 54 4.27 -3.80 7.58
C ARG A 54 3.83 -2.47 6.99
N SER A 55 4.60 -1.97 6.02
CA SER A 55 4.23 -0.75 5.30
C SER A 55 3.21 -1.03 4.19
N LEU A 56 2.43 -0.01 3.81
CA LEU A 56 1.52 -0.08 2.66
C LEU A 56 2.27 -0.52 1.39
N HIS A 57 3.42 0.10 1.13
CA HIS A 57 4.23 -0.17 -0.06
C HIS A 57 4.83 -1.58 -0.04
N GLN A 58 5.26 -2.09 1.11
CA GLN A 58 5.73 -3.47 1.23
C GLN A 58 4.61 -4.47 0.92
N LEU A 59 3.39 -4.23 1.44
CA LEU A 59 2.25 -5.10 1.15
C LEU A 59 1.87 -5.06 -0.33
N LEU A 60 1.80 -3.87 -0.92
CA LEU A 60 1.49 -3.72 -2.35
C LEU A 60 2.56 -4.36 -3.23
N GLN A 61 3.85 -4.25 -2.86
CA GLN A 61 4.92 -4.93 -3.57
C GLN A 61 4.69 -6.44 -3.59
N GLU A 62 4.47 -7.06 -2.43
CA GLU A 62 4.28 -8.52 -2.36
C GLU A 62 3.01 -8.96 -3.09
N GLU A 63 1.85 -8.37 -2.78
CA GLU A 63 0.57 -8.84 -3.33
C GLU A 63 0.43 -8.56 -4.84
N ILE A 64 0.93 -7.43 -5.34
CA ILE A 64 0.78 -7.10 -6.77
C ILE A 64 1.87 -7.77 -7.60
N ALA A 65 3.07 -8.00 -7.05
CA ALA A 65 4.09 -8.79 -7.75
C ALA A 65 3.63 -10.23 -8.02
N GLU A 66 2.83 -10.84 -7.13
CA GLU A 66 2.22 -12.14 -7.38
C GLU A 66 1.25 -12.14 -8.58
N ILE A 67 0.70 -10.98 -8.95
CA ILE A 67 -0.24 -10.83 -10.07
C ILE A 67 0.49 -10.52 -11.38
N VAL A 68 1.42 -9.55 -11.37
CA VAL A 68 2.02 -9.01 -12.60
C VAL A 68 3.50 -9.38 -12.79
N GLY A 69 4.11 -10.03 -11.79
CA GLY A 69 5.52 -10.41 -11.75
C GLY A 69 6.42 -9.37 -11.05
N ASP A 70 7.37 -9.86 -10.26
CA ASP A 70 8.29 -9.03 -9.45
C ASP A 70 9.08 -7.97 -10.25
N ASN A 71 9.52 -8.32 -11.46
CA ASN A 71 10.33 -7.41 -12.28
C ASN A 71 9.51 -6.28 -12.94
N VAL A 72 8.19 -6.26 -12.75
CA VAL A 72 7.29 -5.27 -13.37
C VAL A 72 6.93 -4.14 -12.40
N VAL A 73 6.98 -4.39 -11.10
CA VAL A 73 6.53 -3.44 -10.07
C VAL A 73 7.63 -3.07 -9.09
N ASN A 74 7.69 -1.79 -8.76
CA ASN A 74 8.57 -1.26 -7.72
C ASN A 74 7.83 -0.20 -6.89
N PHE A 75 7.12 -0.65 -5.85
CA PHE A 75 6.44 0.25 -4.92
C PHE A 75 7.40 0.92 -3.93
N TYR A 76 8.62 0.41 -3.80
CA TYR A 76 9.67 1.05 -2.98
C TYR A 76 10.20 2.34 -3.60
N GLY A 77 10.03 2.55 -4.90
CA GLY A 77 10.33 3.81 -5.58
C GLY A 77 9.28 4.90 -5.39
N CYS A 78 8.13 4.60 -4.78
CA CYS A 78 7.09 5.58 -4.52
C CYS A 78 7.45 6.50 -3.34
N ALA A 79 6.89 7.71 -3.34
CA ALA A 79 7.02 8.62 -2.21
C ALA A 79 6.48 7.99 -0.92
N TYR A 80 7.21 8.18 0.18
CA TYR A 80 6.87 7.65 1.50
C TYR A 80 6.78 6.11 1.56
N SER A 81 7.61 5.43 0.78
CA SER A 81 7.81 3.97 0.87
C SER A 81 8.64 3.55 2.09
N GLY A 82 9.39 4.50 2.66
CA GLY A 82 10.34 4.27 3.75
C GLY A 82 11.74 3.83 3.29
N THR A 83 12.02 3.85 1.99
CA THR A 83 13.40 3.82 1.50
C THR A 83 13.98 5.22 1.61
N ASP A 84 15.09 5.32 2.34
CA ASP A 84 15.84 6.55 2.50
C ASP A 84 16.33 7.01 1.12
N SER A 85 16.11 8.29 0.78
CA SER A 85 16.71 8.95 -0.39
C SER A 85 18.23 9.16 -0.25
N SER A 86 18.88 8.34 0.57
CA SER A 86 20.30 8.30 0.87
C SER A 86 20.83 6.89 0.60
N GLN A 87 20.98 6.58 -0.68
CA GLN A 87 22.22 5.97 -1.16
C GLN A 87 22.98 7.02 -1.96
#